data_AF-A0A559IDK3-F1
#
_entry.id   AF-A0A559IDK3-F1
#
_cell.length_a   1.000
_cell.length_b   1.000
_cell.length_c   1.000
_cell.angle_alpha   90.00
_cell.angle_beta   90.00
_cell.angle_gamma   90.00
#
_symmetry.space_group_name_H-M   'P 1'
#
loop_
_entity.id
_entity.type
_entity.pdbx_description
1 polymer ?
#
loop_
_entity_poly.entity_id
_entity_poly.type
_entity_poly.pdbx_seq_one_letter_code
_entity_poly.pdbx_strand_id
1 'polypeptide(L)' 'MINEIEHLRKQMHDAFETGLSLTDVRMIHISQNLDKLLTKFHTTHKNESKSFHLKSINGRENVIMLGGDASQNELK' A
#
# COMPACT_ATOMS: atom_id res chain seq x y z
N MET A 1 9.28 0.86 12.05
CA MET A 1 7.97 0.28 11.67
C MET A 1 8.05 -1.23 11.48
N ILE A 2 8.81 -1.75 10.51
CA ILE A 2 8.96 -3.20 10.30
C ILE A 2 9.46 -3.96 11.53
N ASN A 3 10.50 -3.45 12.20
CA ASN A 3 11.03 -4.09 13.42
C ASN A 3 9.98 -4.19 14.54
N GLU A 4 9.03 -3.25 14.57
CA GLU A 4 7.98 -3.20 15.59
C GLU A 4 6.81 -4.13 15.25
N ILE A 5 6.52 -4.31 13.97
CA ILE A 5 5.60 -5.34 13.46
C ILE A 5 6.12 -6.73 13.82
N GLU A 6 7.40 -7.01 13.56
CA GLU A 6 8.01 -8.30 13.89
C GLU A 6 8.07 -8.55 15.40
N HIS A 7 8.33 -7.50 16.19
CA HIS A 7 8.31 -7.60 17.65
C HIS A 7 6.91 -7.98 18.18
N LEU A 8 5.85 -7.31 17.71
CA LEU A 8 4.48 -7.62 18.11
C LEU A 8 4.02 -9.00 17.63
N ARG A 9 4.42 -9.39 16.41
CA ARG A 9 4.16 -10.74 15.88
C ARG A 9 4.78 -11.81 16.78
N LYS A 10 6.03 -11.60 17.21
CA LYS A 10 6.71 -12.52 18.14
C LYS A 10 5.98 -12.59 19.49
N GLN A 11 5.62 -11.45 20.08
CA GLN A 11 4.88 -11.43 21.35
C GLN A 11 3.54 -12.16 21.27
N MET A 12 2.82 -12.03 20.16
CA MET A 12 1.55 -12.74 19.96
C MET A 12 1.75 -14.26 19.86
N HIS A 13 2.84 -14.67 19.19
CA HIS A 13 3.21 -16.08 19.08
C HIS A 13 3.62 -16.67 20.43
N ASP A 14 4.50 -15.99 21.16
CA ASP A 14 4.95 -16.40 22.49
C ASP A 14 3.75 -16.49 23.47
N ALA A 15 2.83 -15.52 23.43
CA ALA A 15 1.62 -15.55 24.24
C ALA A 15 0.74 -16.77 23.91
N PHE A 16 0.54 -17.07 22.63
CA PHE A 16 -0.21 -18.25 22.20
C PHE A 16 0.46 -19.56 22.64
N GLU A 17 1.80 -19.68 22.52
CA GLU A 17 2.54 -20.86 22.98
C GLU A 17 2.45 -21.06 24.50
N THR A 18 2.36 -19.98 25.28
CA THR A 18 2.12 -20.05 26.73
C THR A 18 0.67 -20.43 27.10
N GLY A 19 -0.19 -20.68 26.11
CA GLY A 19 -1.57 -21.10 26.31
C GLY A 19 -2.54 -19.96 26.61
N LEU A 20 -2.17 -18.71 26.32
CA LEU A 20 -3.16 -17.62 26.34
C LEU A 20 -4.21 -17.87 25.26
N SER A 21 -5.47 -17.74 25.65
CA SER A 21 -6.57 -17.75 24.69
C SER A 21 -6.49 -16.54 23.77
N LEU A 22 -6.84 -16.72 22.49
CA LEU A 22 -7.03 -15.64 21.52
C LEU A 22 -8.04 -14.57 21.97
N THR A 23 -8.90 -14.91 22.93
CA THR A 23 -9.88 -14.00 23.55
C THR A 23 -9.35 -13.26 24.77
N ASP A 24 -8.12 -13.53 25.21
CA ASP A 24 -7.48 -12.80 26.31
C ASP A 24 -7.28 -11.33 25.91
N VAL A 25 -7.59 -10.42 26.83
CA VAL A 25 -7.50 -8.97 26.63
C VAL A 25 -6.12 -8.55 26.15
N ARG A 26 -5.04 -9.22 26.61
CA ARG A 26 -3.67 -8.92 26.17
C ARG A 26 -3.44 -9.32 24.71
N MET A 27 -3.96 -10.46 24.27
CA MET A 27 -3.87 -10.88 22.87
C MET A 27 -4.67 -9.97 21.96
N ILE A 28 -5.86 -9.54 22.39
CA ILE A 28 -6.67 -8.57 21.66
C ILE A 28 -5.91 -7.25 21.49
N HIS A 29 -5.28 -6.75 22.56
CA HIS A 29 -4.47 -5.53 22.49
C HIS A 29 -3.27 -5.65 21.55
N ILE A 30 -2.55 -6.76 21.61
CA ILE A 30 -1.41 -7.02 20.71
C ILE A 30 -1.87 -7.06 19.26
N SER A 31 -2.99 -7.76 18.99
CA SER A 31 -3.58 -7.86 17.65
C SER A 31 -4.01 -6.50 17.09
N GLN A 32 -4.69 -5.68 17.88
CA GLN A 32 -5.12 -4.34 17.47
C GLN A 32 -3.93 -3.41 17.18
N ASN A 33 -2.88 -3.49 17.99
CA ASN A 33 -1.66 -2.70 17.77
C ASN A 33 -0.92 -3.13 16.49
N LEU A 34 -0.86 -4.44 16.23
CA LEU A 34 -0.27 -4.98 15.02
C LEU A 34 -1.05 -4.54 13.77
N ASP A 35 -2.38 -4.62 13.81
CA ASP A 35 -3.25 -4.19 12.71
C ASP A 35 -3.08 -2.69 12.38
N LYS A 36 -3.02 -1.85 13.40
CA LYS A 36 -2.77 -0.41 13.24
C LYS A 36 -1.40 -0.13 12.60
N LEU A 37 -0.37 -0.87 12.97
CA LEU A 37 0.97 -0.71 12.38
C LEU A 37 1.02 -1.20 10.94
N LEU A 38 0.37 -2.32 10.63
CA LEU A 38 0.24 -2.84 9.26
C LEU A 38 -0.51 -1.84 8.38
N THR A 39 -1.62 -1.29 8.85
CA THR A 39 -2.40 -0.29 8.14
C THR A 39 -1.57 0.96 7.83
N LYS A 40 -0.79 1.45 8.81
CA LYS A 40 0.13 2.58 8.61
C LYS A 40 1.22 2.23 7.61
N PHE A 41 1.83 1.06 7.71
CA PHE A 41 2.87 0.60 6.81
C PHE A 41 2.36 0.56 5.36
N HIS A 42 1.21 -0.06 5.12
CA HIS A 42 0.58 -0.09 3.80
C HIS A 42 0.22 1.31 3.29
N THR A 43 -0.27 2.20 4.15
CA THR A 43 -0.62 3.57 3.75
C THR A 43 0.62 4.38 3.36
N THR A 44 1.69 4.31 4.15
CA THR A 44 2.95 4.99 3.85
C THR A 44 3.53 4.49 2.52
N HIS A 45 3.63 3.17 2.32
CA HIS A 45 4.18 2.62 1.09
C HIS A 45 3.28 2.83 -0.14
N LYS A 46 1.94 2.80 0.02
CA LYS A 46 1.01 3.14 -1.07
C LYS A 46 1.12 4.60 -1.49
N ASN A 47 1.41 5.51 -0.56
CA ASN A 47 1.60 6.92 -0.84
C ASN A 47 3.00 7.22 -1.41
N GLU A 48 4.02 6.46 -1.04
CA GLU A 48 5.32 6.50 -1.71
C GLU A 48 5.19 6.07 -3.18
N SER A 49 4.47 4.98 -3.48
CA SER A 49 4.22 4.57 -4.87
C SER A 49 3.43 5.60 -5.69
N LYS A 50 2.50 6.34 -5.07
CA LYS A 50 1.75 7.41 -5.72
C LYS A 50 2.55 8.71 -5.89
N SER A 51 3.45 9.01 -4.95
CA SER A 51 4.32 10.19 -5.00
C SER A 51 5.33 10.12 -6.15
N PHE A 52 5.87 8.92 -6.42
CA PHE A 52 6.71 8.68 -7.60
C PHE A 52 5.92 8.71 -8.92
N HIS A 53 4.65 8.30 -8.93
CA HIS A 53 3.84 8.33 -10.16
C HIS A 53 3.39 9.75 -10.54
N LEU A 54 3.08 10.62 -9.56
CA LEU A 54 2.70 12.01 -9.84
C LEU A 54 3.87 12.86 -10.35
N LYS A 55 5.11 12.58 -9.91
CA LYS A 55 6.30 13.29 -10.40
C LYS A 55 6.68 12.94 -11.84
N SER A 56 6.27 11.80 -12.37
CA SER A 56 6.50 11.44 -13.78
C SER A 56 5.46 12.04 -14.74
N ILE A 57 4.28 12.43 -14.26
CA ILE A 57 3.19 12.93 -15.14
C ILE A 57 3.34 14.43 -15.43
N ASN A 58 3.92 15.22 -14.52
CA ASN A 58 4.11 16.67 -14.72
C ASN A 58 5.36 17.05 -15.55
N GLY A 59 6.08 16.08 -16.12
CA GLY A 59 7.34 16.31 -16.85
C GLY A 59 7.25 16.16 -18.37
N ARG A 60 6.06 15.99 -18.96
CA ARG A 60 5.90 15.79 -20.41
C ARG A 60 4.67 16.52 -20.97
N GLU A 61 4.58 17.83 -20.76
CA GLU A 61 3.81 18.71 -21.65
C GLU A 61 4.78 19.47 -22.56
N ASN A 62 5.32 18.76 -23.55
CA ASN A 62 5.80 19.35 -24.80
C ASN A 62 6.22 18.23 -25.76
N VAL A 63 5.25 17.49 -26.29
CA VAL A 63 5.43 16.82 -27.58
C VAL A 63 4.15 17.03 -28.38
N ILE A 64 4.22 17.99 -29.28
CA ILE A 64 3.31 18.16 -30.41
C ILE A 64 3.29 16.83 -31.17
N MET A 65 2.19 16.08 -31.11
CA MET A 65 1.92 14.97 -32.02
C MET A 65 0.84 15.44 -33.00
N LEU A 66 1.29 16.08 -34.07
CA LEU A 66 0.56 16.16 -35.34
C LEU A 66 0.43 14.71 -35.86
N GLY A 67 -0.79 14.15 -35.85
CA GLY A 67 -1.01 12.86 -36.50
C GLY A 67 -2.20 12.06 -35.95
N GLY A 68 -3.33 12.18 -36.63
CA GLY A 68 -4.55 11.38 -36.47
C GLY A 68 -5.70 12.14 -37.16
N ASP A 69 -6.45 11.62 -38.11
CA ASP A 69 -6.74 10.22 -38.42
C ASP A 69 -7.19 10.03 -39.87
N ALA A 70 -7.23 8.77 -40.29
CA ALA A 70 -7.36 8.28 -41.64
C ALA A 70 -8.77 8.31 -42.27
N SER A 71 -8.74 8.28 -43.61
CA SER A 71 -9.61 7.56 -44.55
C SER A 71 -11.05 8.00 -44.89
N GLN A 72 -11.16 8.35 -46.18
CA GLN A 72 -12.15 7.93 -47.19
C GLN A 72 -13.64 8.25 -47.00
N ASN A 73 -14.13 9.11 -47.91
CA ASN A 73 -15.33 8.79 -48.68
C ASN A 73 -15.23 9.43 -50.08
N GLU A 74 -15.35 8.58 -51.10
CA GLU A 74 -15.40 8.92 -52.52
C GLU A 74 -16.62 9.81 -52.84
N LEU A 75 -16.39 10.79 -53.71
CA LEU A 75 -17.41 11.62 -54.31
C LEU A 75 -17.36 11.37 -55.83
N LYS A 76 -18.51 10.91 -56.35
CA LYS A 76 -18.90 10.65 -57.75
C LYS A 76 -18.58 9.30 -58.36
#